data_AF-A0A378QYF4-F1
#
_entry.id   AF-A0A378QYF4-F1
#
_cell.length_a   1.000
_cell.length_b   1.000
_cell.length_c   1.000
_cell.angle_alpha   90.00
_cell.angle_beta   90.00
_cell.angle_gamma   90.00
#
_symmetry.space_group_name_H-M   'P 1'
#
loop_
_entity.id
_entity.type
_entity.pdbx_description
1 polymer ?
#
loop_
_entity_poly.entity_id
_entity_poly.type
_entity_poly.pdbx_seq_one_letter_code
_entity_poly.pdbx_strand_id
1 'polypeptide(L)'
;MPIIGIANIFAYYAYLLQIHYEKQLNQNNLGDVVTAYRKITTVDGSGKCNIDFAKEVFDVIKHRAQQEELTVITVDIEGFFDNLDHALLKNAWKSVLELKENDTLPKDHYNVYKAITQFSYIDYEKIFELFKEKIILNHEGKYKQKSIKTITHLYSQEAVAFCQLRELKYIRSKGIIYSQKRNNTEKNLYKGICQGSAISATLANIYMINFDTYIHQEVQKIGGIYKRYSDDIVIVCNSSLKNEILVLLEDSISKITKLNIKQEKTQIFYFFKENNSVKCLQEFGGQINKNSSNRRFEYLGFSFDGTNIYLKNQALAQYYMKMSQGVKRCKYYSKRIQNNTKGKLFINRLHYRYSYIGAKKSKRYIRRLNKKDKWVFQRQVWGNFLGYAYNSAKIMQSDKIRHQVRRHWKILNTKIKK
;
A
#
# COMPACT_ATOMS: atom_id res chain seq x y z
N MET A 1 17.18 2.67 -25.19
CA MET A 1 17.31 2.65 -23.72
C MET A 1 17.49 4.09 -23.21
N PRO A 2 16.42 4.79 -22.78
CA PRO A 2 16.62 5.88 -21.80
C PRO A 2 15.47 6.06 -20.78
N ILE A 3 14.52 5.14 -20.64
CA ILE A 3 13.44 5.24 -19.63
C ILE A 3 13.91 4.80 -18.23
N ILE A 4 15.05 4.08 -18.15
CA ILE A 4 15.62 3.57 -16.89
C ILE A 4 16.29 4.67 -16.03
N GLY A 5 16.63 5.83 -16.63
CA GLY A 5 17.39 6.88 -15.94
C GLY A 5 16.66 7.55 -14.78
N ILE A 6 15.43 8.03 -15.00
CA ILE A 6 14.69 8.83 -14.00
C ILE A 6 14.29 7.99 -12.80
N ALA A 7 13.85 6.74 -13.00
CA ALA A 7 13.50 5.85 -11.90
C ALA A 7 14.70 5.56 -10.98
N ASN A 8 15.90 5.35 -11.56
CA ASN A 8 17.12 5.15 -10.79
C ASN A 8 17.58 6.42 -10.07
N ILE A 9 17.45 7.60 -10.71
CA ILE A 9 17.71 8.88 -10.06
C ILE A 9 16.78 9.04 -8.85
N PHE A 10 15.47 8.84 -9.03
CA PHE A 10 14.51 8.91 -7.93
C PHE A 10 14.82 7.90 -6.83
N ALA A 11 15.19 6.66 -7.16
CA ALA A 11 15.58 5.67 -6.17
C ALA A 11 16.85 6.08 -5.38
N TYR A 12 17.85 6.64 -6.07
CA TYR A 12 19.08 7.12 -5.45
C TYR A 12 18.81 8.29 -4.49
N TYR A 13 18.05 9.30 -4.92
CA TYR A 13 17.70 10.43 -4.06
C TYR A 13 16.74 10.04 -2.94
N ALA A 14 15.86 9.07 -3.16
CA ALA A 14 15.04 8.48 -2.09
C ALA A 14 15.93 7.87 -1.01
N TYR A 15 16.96 7.10 -1.40
CA TYR A 15 17.93 6.52 -0.46
C TYR A 15 18.67 7.59 0.33
N LEU A 16 19.21 8.63 -0.33
CA LEU A 16 19.89 9.73 0.33
C LEU A 16 18.98 10.43 1.34
N LEU A 17 17.77 10.81 0.92
CA LEU A 17 16.82 11.48 1.79
C LEU A 17 16.34 10.61 2.93
N GLN A 18 16.21 9.30 2.71
CA GLN A 18 15.84 8.36 3.77
C GLN A 18 16.86 8.38 4.91
N ILE A 19 18.16 8.43 4.61
CA ILE A 19 19.21 8.48 5.65
C ILE A 19 19.01 9.70 6.56
N HIS A 20 18.83 10.87 5.95
CA HIS A 20 18.62 12.12 6.69
C HIS A 20 17.28 12.12 7.44
N TYR A 21 16.22 11.61 6.82
CA TYR A 21 14.90 11.50 7.44
C TYR A 21 14.92 10.58 8.67
N GLU A 22 15.59 9.43 8.59
CA GLU A 22 15.75 8.53 9.75
C GLU A 22 16.51 9.19 10.91
N LYS A 23 17.53 10.01 10.61
CA LYS A 23 18.23 10.81 11.64
C LYS A 23 17.26 11.75 12.36
N GLN A 24 16.43 12.47 11.64
CA GLN A 24 15.43 13.38 12.24
C GLN A 24 14.34 12.64 13.00
N LEU A 25 13.89 11.47 12.53
CA LEU A 25 12.92 10.67 13.28
C LEU A 25 13.49 10.23 14.64
N ASN A 26 14.76 9.85 14.69
CA ASN A 26 15.41 9.47 15.95
C ASN A 26 15.55 10.67 16.89
N GLN A 27 15.91 11.85 16.38
CA GLN A 27 16.02 13.08 17.17
C GLN A 27 14.67 13.50 17.77
N ASN A 28 13.56 13.30 17.05
CA ASN A 28 12.22 13.68 17.47
C ASN A 28 11.43 12.53 18.15
N ASN A 29 12.07 11.39 18.46
CA ASN A 29 11.42 10.20 19.03
C ASN A 29 10.25 9.62 18.21
N LEU A 30 10.25 9.83 16.90
CA LEU A 30 9.20 9.38 15.98
C LEU A 30 9.44 7.98 15.39
N GLY A 31 10.51 7.31 15.83
CA GLY A 31 10.97 6.02 15.29
C GLY A 31 9.91 4.92 15.32
N ASP A 32 9.07 4.87 16.35
CA ASP A 32 7.97 3.91 16.44
C ASP A 32 6.62 4.49 15.97
N VAL A 33 6.54 5.80 15.74
CA VAL A 33 5.31 6.51 15.38
C VAL A 33 5.00 6.33 13.89
N VAL A 34 5.97 6.63 13.03
CA VAL A 34 5.81 6.58 11.58
C VAL A 34 6.30 5.24 11.06
N THR A 35 5.43 4.38 10.54
CA THR A 35 5.81 2.99 10.23
C THR A 35 5.91 2.69 8.74
N ALA A 36 5.16 3.41 7.89
CA ALA A 36 5.13 3.14 6.45
C ALA A 36 6.43 3.52 5.73
N TYR A 37 6.77 2.76 4.69
CA TYR A 37 7.88 3.01 3.76
C TYR A 37 9.28 3.07 4.41
N ARG A 38 9.42 2.53 5.62
CA ARG A 38 10.68 2.46 6.36
C ARG A 38 11.14 1.02 6.51
N LYS A 39 12.45 0.84 6.68
CA LYS A 39 13.04 -0.47 6.98
C LYS A 39 13.23 -0.60 8.48
N ILE A 40 12.18 -1.01 9.18
CA ILE A 40 12.20 -1.24 10.62
C ILE A 40 12.50 -2.72 10.86
N THR A 41 13.44 -3.03 11.76
CA THR A 41 13.80 -4.41 12.12
C THR A 41 13.13 -4.84 13.42
N THR A 42 12.79 -6.12 13.49
CA THR A 42 12.44 -6.85 14.71
C THR A 42 13.70 -7.19 15.51
N VAL A 43 13.52 -7.63 16.75
CA VAL A 43 14.60 -8.11 17.63
C VAL A 43 15.41 -9.23 16.96
N ASP A 44 14.74 -10.08 16.18
CA ASP A 44 15.35 -11.21 15.47
C ASP A 44 16.06 -10.79 14.16
N GLY A 45 16.20 -9.49 13.89
CA GLY A 45 16.83 -8.94 12.69
C GLY A 45 15.98 -9.01 11.40
N SER A 46 14.78 -9.58 11.47
CA SER A 46 13.83 -9.60 10.34
C SER A 46 13.10 -8.26 10.20
N GLY A 47 12.68 -7.86 8.99
CA GLY A 47 11.93 -6.60 8.83
C GLY A 47 10.51 -6.69 9.39
N LYS A 48 10.09 -5.69 10.19
CA LYS A 48 8.69 -5.53 10.59
C LYS A 48 7.82 -5.32 9.35
N CYS A 49 6.60 -5.85 9.42
CA CYS A 49 5.59 -5.70 8.39
C CYS A 49 4.25 -5.23 9.00
N ASN A 50 3.26 -5.07 8.14
CA ASN A 50 1.92 -4.62 8.54
C ASN A 50 1.27 -5.48 9.64
N ILE A 51 1.65 -6.76 9.72
CA ILE A 51 1.18 -7.67 10.76
C ILE A 51 1.69 -7.21 12.14
N ASP A 52 2.97 -6.85 12.21
CA ASP A 52 3.65 -6.44 13.44
C ASP A 52 3.10 -5.07 13.91
N PHE A 53 3.01 -4.09 13.01
CA PHE A 53 2.47 -2.77 13.33
C PHE A 53 1.02 -2.80 13.80
N ALA A 54 0.18 -3.65 13.19
CA ALA A 54 -1.20 -3.83 13.65
C ALA A 54 -1.25 -4.46 15.04
N LYS A 55 -0.42 -5.49 15.29
CA LYS A 55 -0.35 -6.18 16.57
C LYS A 55 0.05 -5.22 17.70
N GLU A 56 1.06 -4.38 17.47
CA GLU A 56 1.51 -3.40 18.47
C GLU A 56 0.37 -2.49 18.94
N VAL A 57 -0.45 -1.98 18.02
CA VAL A 57 -1.62 -1.15 18.36
C VAL A 57 -2.69 -1.96 19.11
N PHE A 58 -3.00 -3.18 18.65
CA PHE A 58 -4.02 -4.01 19.29
C PHE A 58 -3.62 -4.46 20.69
N ASP A 59 -2.35 -4.80 20.92
CA ASP A 59 -1.84 -5.18 22.24
C ASP A 59 -1.95 -4.01 23.21
N VAL A 60 -1.53 -2.81 22.79
CA VAL A 60 -1.69 -1.58 23.56
C VAL A 60 -3.14 -1.37 24.00
N ILE A 61 -4.09 -1.45 23.05
CA ILE A 61 -5.52 -1.28 23.34
C ILE A 61 -5.97 -2.37 24.34
N LYS A 62 -5.62 -3.63 24.09
CA LYS A 62 -6.01 -4.76 24.92
C LYS A 62 -5.52 -4.63 26.36
N HIS A 63 -4.29 -4.16 26.56
CA HIS A 63 -3.69 -3.98 27.88
C HIS A 63 -4.28 -2.77 28.62
N ARG A 64 -4.33 -1.60 27.97
CA ARG A 64 -4.81 -0.36 28.60
C ARG A 64 -6.31 -0.37 28.87
N ALA A 65 -7.11 -0.99 28.00
CA ALA A 65 -8.57 -1.06 28.17
C ALA A 65 -9.01 -1.89 29.39
N GLN A 66 -8.08 -2.57 30.07
CA GLN A 66 -8.34 -3.24 31.35
C GLN A 66 -8.40 -2.26 32.53
N GLN A 67 -7.77 -1.09 32.39
CA GLN A 67 -7.55 -0.12 33.46
C GLN A 67 -8.35 1.16 33.24
N GLU A 68 -8.59 1.53 31.97
CA GLU A 68 -9.31 2.77 31.61
C GLU A 68 -10.20 2.56 30.38
N GLU A 69 -11.15 3.47 30.19
CA GLU A 69 -11.91 3.54 28.95
C GLU A 69 -11.09 4.26 27.87
N LEU A 70 -10.89 3.58 26.75
CA LEU A 70 -10.11 4.09 25.62
C LEU A 70 -11.00 4.45 24.45
N THR A 71 -10.60 5.49 23.75
CA THR A 71 -11.08 5.83 22.42
C THR A 71 -9.97 5.70 21.40
N VAL A 72 -10.24 4.95 20.34
CA VAL A 72 -9.38 4.76 19.18
C VAL A 72 -9.98 5.53 18.01
N ILE A 73 -9.25 6.53 17.54
CA ILE A 73 -9.63 7.39 16.43
C ILE A 73 -8.78 6.99 15.23
N THR A 74 -9.45 6.74 14.10
CA THR A 74 -8.78 6.48 12.83
C THR A 74 -9.21 7.47 11.78
N VAL A 75 -8.22 8.00 11.07
CA VAL A 75 -8.36 9.08 10.12
C VAL A 75 -7.63 8.72 8.83
N ASP A 76 -8.26 9.02 7.69
CA ASP A 76 -7.72 8.87 6.34
C ASP A 76 -7.57 10.26 5.72
N ILE A 77 -6.41 10.54 5.13
CA ILE A 77 -6.14 11.82 4.48
C ILE A 77 -6.65 11.79 3.02
N GLU A 78 -7.44 12.79 2.64
CA GLU A 78 -8.01 12.85 1.30
C GLU A 78 -6.95 13.11 0.22
N GLY A 79 -6.86 12.21 -0.76
CA GLY A 79 -6.02 12.39 -1.95
C GLY A 79 -4.55 12.70 -1.60
N PHE A 80 -4.01 12.00 -0.59
CA PHE A 80 -2.76 12.34 0.09
C PHE A 80 -1.63 12.79 -0.85
N PHE A 81 -1.23 11.94 -1.81
CA PHE A 81 -0.15 12.27 -2.74
C PHE A 81 -0.49 13.39 -3.73
N ASP A 82 -1.76 13.56 -4.09
CA ASP A 82 -2.22 14.54 -5.09
C ASP A 82 -2.40 15.93 -4.48
N ASN A 83 -2.47 16.01 -3.15
CA ASN A 83 -2.73 17.23 -2.40
C ASN A 83 -1.51 17.81 -1.66
N LEU A 84 -0.33 17.17 -1.71
CA LEU A 84 0.89 17.69 -1.05
C LEU A 84 1.29 19.07 -1.59
N ASP A 85 1.29 20.10 -0.76
CA ASP A 85 1.68 21.47 -1.13
C ASP A 85 3.18 21.51 -1.50
N HIS A 86 3.48 22.06 -2.68
CA HIS A 86 4.85 22.07 -3.21
C HIS A 86 5.80 22.93 -2.37
N ALA A 87 5.34 24.04 -1.80
CA ALA A 87 6.17 24.90 -0.97
C ALA A 87 6.48 24.24 0.37
N LEU A 88 5.47 23.66 1.02
CA LEU A 88 5.65 22.90 2.26
C LEU A 88 6.57 21.69 2.04
N LEU A 89 6.40 20.95 0.93
CA LEU A 89 7.28 19.84 0.57
C LEU A 89 8.73 20.29 0.40
N LYS A 90 8.95 21.43 -0.28
CA LYS A 90 10.29 21.99 -0.47
C LYS A 90 10.93 22.37 0.87
N ASN A 91 10.16 22.97 1.78
CA ASN A 91 10.64 23.37 3.09
C ASN A 91 10.97 22.16 3.97
N ALA A 92 10.10 21.13 3.98
CA ALA A 92 10.38 19.87 4.66
C ALA A 92 11.63 19.18 4.08
N TRP A 93 11.82 19.22 2.77
CA TRP A 93 13.03 18.70 2.10
C TRP A 93 14.28 19.45 2.56
N LYS A 94 14.26 20.78 2.62
CA LYS A 94 15.38 21.58 3.15
C LYS A 94 15.67 21.23 4.62
N SER A 95 14.62 21.12 5.44
CA SER A 95 14.73 20.77 6.85
C SER A 95 15.43 19.43 7.02
N VAL A 96 15.03 18.39 6.28
CA VAL A 96 15.66 17.06 6.30
C VAL A 96 17.14 17.12 5.95
N LEU A 97 17.53 17.99 5.01
CA LEU A 97 18.93 18.20 4.64
C LEU A 97 19.71 19.09 5.63
N GLU A 98 19.10 19.50 6.75
CA GLU A 98 19.69 20.37 7.77
C GLU A 98 20.17 21.72 7.20
N LEU A 99 19.51 22.20 6.15
CA LEU A 99 19.80 23.49 5.53
C LEU A 99 19.18 24.63 6.34
N LYS A 100 19.81 25.82 6.32
CA LYS A 100 19.23 27.01 6.97
C LYS A 100 18.00 27.46 6.19
N GLU A 101 17.11 28.21 6.85
CA GLU A 101 15.84 28.65 6.28
C GLU A 101 16.01 29.41 4.94
N ASN A 102 17.00 30.29 4.90
CA ASN A 102 17.34 31.11 3.72
C ASN A 102 18.13 30.36 2.65
N ASP A 103 18.64 29.16 2.94
CA ASP A 103 19.39 28.38 1.98
C ASP A 103 18.46 27.83 0.90
N THR A 104 18.96 27.75 -0.32
CA THR A 104 18.24 27.09 -1.41
C THR A 104 18.58 25.60 -1.45
N LEU A 105 17.68 24.78 -2.01
CA LEU A 105 18.02 23.39 -2.25
C LEU A 105 19.24 23.33 -3.18
N PRO A 106 20.20 22.43 -2.92
CA PRO A 106 21.29 22.15 -3.84
C PRO A 106 20.77 21.91 -5.26
N LYS A 107 21.53 22.34 -6.27
CA LYS A 107 21.09 22.39 -7.67
C LYS A 107 20.54 21.05 -8.16
N ASP A 108 21.20 19.97 -7.76
CA ASP A 108 20.88 18.59 -8.08
C ASP A 108 19.57 18.15 -7.39
N HIS A 109 19.41 18.39 -6.08
CA HIS A 109 18.16 18.18 -5.34
C HIS A 109 17.00 19.00 -5.89
N TYR A 110 17.23 20.28 -6.24
CA TYR A 110 16.21 21.13 -6.82
C TYR A 110 15.73 20.60 -8.17
N ASN A 111 16.61 20.04 -8.99
CA ASN A 111 16.22 19.41 -10.25
C ASN A 111 15.34 18.17 -10.03
N VAL A 112 15.63 17.36 -9.00
CA VAL A 112 14.80 16.21 -8.64
C VAL A 112 13.44 16.65 -8.11
N TYR A 113 13.41 17.62 -7.20
CA TYR A 113 12.20 18.24 -6.68
C TYR A 113 11.33 18.78 -7.84
N LYS A 114 11.95 19.50 -8.79
CA LYS A 114 11.27 20.02 -9.97
C LYS A 114 10.71 18.90 -10.84
N ALA A 115 11.45 17.82 -11.05
CA ALA A 115 11.01 16.69 -11.87
C ALA A 115 9.80 15.96 -11.27
N ILE A 116 9.75 15.79 -9.94
CA ILE A 116 8.65 15.09 -9.27
C ILE A 116 7.40 15.94 -9.07
N THR A 117 7.54 17.27 -8.94
CA THR A 117 6.42 18.22 -8.77
C THR A 117 5.86 18.73 -10.11
N GLN A 118 6.70 18.84 -11.12
CA GLN A 118 6.34 19.38 -12.45
C GLN A 118 6.36 18.28 -13.51
N PHE A 119 5.83 17.11 -13.14
CA PHE A 119 5.81 15.95 -14.01
C PHE A 119 4.88 16.16 -15.22
N SER A 120 5.13 15.38 -16.26
CA SER A 120 4.25 15.29 -17.42
C SER A 120 3.86 13.83 -17.60
N TYR A 121 2.60 13.60 -17.98
CA TYR A 121 2.04 12.27 -18.12
C TYR A 121 1.24 12.16 -19.42
N ILE A 122 1.01 10.93 -19.83
CA ILE A 122 0.16 10.60 -20.97
C ILE A 122 -0.87 9.61 -20.44
N ASP A 123 -2.13 9.86 -20.75
CA ASP A 123 -3.21 8.94 -20.45
C ASP A 123 -2.97 7.60 -21.18
N TYR A 124 -3.06 6.50 -20.42
CA TYR A 124 -2.75 5.17 -20.91
C TYR A 124 -3.70 4.72 -22.04
N GLU A 125 -4.97 5.10 -21.97
CA GLU A 125 -5.96 4.78 -23.00
C GLU A 125 -5.70 5.63 -24.25
N LYS A 126 -5.36 6.92 -24.08
CA LYS A 126 -5.06 7.80 -25.22
C LYS A 126 -3.81 7.35 -26.00
N ILE A 127 -2.75 6.93 -25.31
CA ILE A 127 -1.56 6.40 -26.00
C ILE A 127 -1.86 5.05 -26.65
N PHE A 128 -2.68 4.20 -26.03
CA PHE A 128 -3.11 2.96 -26.66
C PHE A 128 -3.89 3.25 -27.94
N GLU A 129 -4.92 4.09 -27.90
CA GLU A 129 -5.73 4.44 -29.07
C GLU A 129 -4.89 5.03 -30.21
N LEU A 130 -3.87 5.84 -29.88
CA LEU A 130 -2.97 6.43 -30.88
C LEU A 130 -2.09 5.40 -31.60
N PHE A 131 -1.74 4.30 -30.94
CA PHE A 131 -0.79 3.31 -31.44
C PHE A 131 -1.37 1.90 -31.64
N LYS A 132 -2.67 1.71 -31.39
CA LYS A 132 -3.31 0.39 -31.39
C LYS A 132 -3.10 -0.42 -32.66
N GLU A 133 -2.93 0.24 -33.81
CA GLU A 133 -2.68 -0.41 -35.09
C GLU A 133 -1.23 -0.90 -35.30
N LYS A 134 -0.27 -0.39 -34.50
CA LYS A 134 1.17 -0.63 -34.69
C LYS A 134 1.92 -0.85 -33.37
N ILE A 135 1.33 -1.62 -32.46
CA ILE A 135 1.96 -1.93 -31.18
C ILE A 135 3.18 -2.82 -31.38
N ILE A 136 4.26 -2.52 -30.67
CA ILE A 136 5.52 -3.26 -30.75
C ILE A 136 5.43 -4.49 -29.84
N LEU A 137 5.57 -5.66 -30.44
CA LEU A 137 5.59 -6.97 -29.78
C LEU A 137 7.01 -7.51 -29.77
N ASN A 138 7.34 -8.32 -28.75
CA ASN A 138 8.58 -9.08 -28.72
C ASN A 138 8.26 -10.56 -28.52
N HIS A 139 8.37 -11.34 -29.59
CA HIS A 139 8.22 -12.79 -29.53
C HIS A 139 9.58 -13.45 -29.72
N GLU A 140 10.07 -14.10 -28.67
CA GLU A 140 11.36 -14.83 -28.67
C GLU A 140 12.56 -13.98 -29.16
N GLY A 141 12.59 -12.69 -28.84
CA GLY A 141 13.65 -11.77 -29.23
C GLY A 141 13.44 -11.09 -30.59
N LYS A 142 12.36 -11.42 -31.33
CA LYS A 142 12.01 -10.79 -32.60
C LYS A 142 10.96 -9.70 -32.38
N TYR A 143 11.31 -8.47 -32.78
CA TYR A 143 10.40 -7.33 -32.72
C TYR A 143 9.52 -7.26 -33.96
N LYS A 144 8.21 -7.11 -33.76
CA LYS A 144 7.22 -6.91 -34.83
C LYS A 144 6.18 -5.88 -34.42
N GLN A 145 5.57 -5.21 -35.40
CA GLN A 145 4.42 -4.34 -35.16
C GLN A 145 3.13 -5.05 -35.55
N LYS A 146 2.08 -4.92 -34.74
CA LYS A 146 0.77 -5.51 -35.00
C LYS A 146 -0.35 -4.66 -34.42
N SER A 147 -1.51 -4.71 -35.08
CA SER A 147 -2.75 -4.17 -34.55
C SER A 147 -3.29 -5.01 -33.38
N ILE A 148 -3.63 -4.32 -32.28
CA ILE A 148 -4.24 -4.89 -31.08
C ILE A 148 -5.54 -4.12 -30.80
N LYS A 149 -6.67 -4.82 -30.86
CA LYS A 149 -8.00 -4.21 -30.70
C LYS A 149 -8.31 -3.70 -29.30
N THR A 150 -7.75 -4.33 -28.26
CA THR A 150 -8.08 -4.02 -26.86
C THR A 150 -6.85 -4.05 -25.97
N ILE A 151 -6.82 -3.13 -25.00
CA ILE A 151 -5.75 -3.00 -24.00
C ILE A 151 -5.49 -4.32 -23.26
N THR A 152 -6.55 -5.06 -22.93
CA THR A 152 -6.45 -6.33 -22.19
C THR A 152 -5.65 -7.40 -22.91
N HIS A 153 -5.49 -7.30 -24.23
CA HIS A 153 -4.74 -8.26 -25.04
C HIS A 153 -3.23 -7.96 -25.09
N LEU A 154 -2.78 -6.79 -24.65
CA LEU A 154 -1.36 -6.39 -24.68
C LEU A 154 -0.45 -7.45 -24.03
N TYR A 155 -0.81 -7.88 -22.81
CA TYR A 155 -0.02 -8.86 -22.07
C TYR A 155 0.00 -10.23 -22.78
N SER A 156 -1.16 -10.70 -23.26
CA SER A 156 -1.26 -12.00 -23.93
C SER A 156 -0.57 -12.04 -25.29
N GLN A 157 -0.39 -10.88 -25.93
CA GLN A 157 0.27 -10.74 -27.22
C GLN A 157 1.74 -10.32 -27.10
N GLU A 158 2.30 -10.32 -25.88
CA GLU A 158 3.71 -10.00 -25.63
C GLU A 158 4.09 -8.59 -26.12
N ALA A 159 3.16 -7.64 -25.96
CA ALA A 159 3.42 -6.24 -26.23
C ALA A 159 4.49 -5.69 -25.28
N VAL A 160 5.49 -5.01 -25.84
CA VAL A 160 6.61 -4.43 -25.08
C VAL A 160 6.63 -2.92 -25.09
N ALA A 161 6.06 -2.28 -26.11
CA ALA A 161 5.98 -0.83 -26.20
C ALA A 161 4.86 -0.37 -27.15
N PHE A 162 4.29 0.80 -26.86
CA PHE A 162 3.35 1.46 -27.78
C PHE A 162 4.06 2.04 -29.01
N CYS A 163 5.23 2.63 -28.80
CA CYS A 163 5.95 3.37 -29.82
C CYS A 163 7.46 3.38 -29.56
N GLN A 164 8.21 3.83 -30.56
CA GLN A 164 9.64 4.12 -30.41
C GLN A 164 9.86 5.58 -30.01
N LEU A 165 11.02 5.89 -29.43
CA LEU A 165 11.37 7.25 -28.98
C LEU A 165 11.28 8.29 -30.11
N ARG A 166 11.58 7.91 -31.36
CA ARG A 166 11.46 8.78 -32.54
C ARG A 166 10.03 9.30 -32.78
N GLU A 167 9.02 8.56 -32.31
CA GLU A 167 7.60 8.91 -32.45
C GLU A 167 7.13 9.90 -31.38
N LEU A 168 8.00 10.33 -30.46
CA LEU A 168 7.66 11.32 -29.43
C LEU A 168 7.24 12.67 -30.05
N LYS A 169 7.82 13.05 -31.19
CA LYS A 169 7.39 14.25 -31.94
C LYS A 169 5.93 14.14 -32.39
N TYR A 170 5.51 12.95 -32.82
CA TYR A 170 4.13 12.67 -33.23
C TYR A 170 3.18 12.69 -32.03
N ILE A 171 3.59 12.14 -30.88
CA ILE A 171 2.81 12.24 -29.63
C ILE A 171 2.59 13.70 -29.24
N ARG A 172 3.65 14.53 -29.33
CA ARG A 172 3.59 15.97 -29.05
C ARG A 172 2.63 16.69 -29.99
N SER A 173 2.68 16.40 -31.30
CA SER A 173 1.81 17.05 -32.28
C SER A 173 0.33 16.68 -32.10
N LYS A 174 0.04 15.56 -31.42
CA LYS A 174 -1.34 15.17 -31.05
C LYS A 174 -1.85 15.81 -29.77
N GLY A 175 -1.01 16.56 -29.03
CA GLY A 175 -1.43 17.27 -27.82
C GLY A 175 -1.85 16.38 -26.65
N ILE A 176 -1.50 15.08 -26.67
CA ILE A 176 -1.90 14.13 -25.62
C ILE A 176 -0.93 14.05 -24.42
N ILE A 177 0.07 14.92 -24.39
CA ILE A 177 1.00 15.04 -23.26
C ILE A 177 0.45 16.09 -22.31
N TYR A 178 -0.02 15.64 -21.15
CA TYR A 178 -0.49 16.50 -20.08
C TYR A 178 0.71 16.91 -19.25
N SER A 179 0.86 18.21 -19.00
CA SER A 179 1.86 18.73 -18.08
C SER A 179 1.15 19.44 -16.96
N GLN A 180 1.55 19.14 -15.72
CA GLN A 180 1.04 19.82 -14.53
C GLN A 180 1.24 21.35 -14.63
N LYS A 181 2.21 21.80 -15.43
CA LYS A 181 2.47 23.22 -15.70
C LYS A 181 1.55 23.89 -16.71
N ARG A 182 1.04 23.17 -17.71
CA ARG A 182 0.52 23.78 -18.94
C ARG A 182 -0.99 23.76 -19.08
N ASN A 183 -1.69 22.87 -18.37
CA ASN A 183 -3.11 22.61 -18.65
C ASN A 183 -4.09 23.39 -17.78
N ASN A 184 -3.63 24.15 -16.79
CA ASN A 184 -4.50 25.00 -15.99
C ASN A 184 -4.05 26.46 -16.11
N THR A 185 -4.54 27.15 -17.12
CA THR A 185 -4.45 28.61 -17.25
C THR A 185 -5.20 29.36 -16.13
N GLU A 186 -6.00 28.67 -15.31
CA GLU A 186 -6.73 29.28 -14.18
C GLU A 186 -6.31 28.81 -12.78
N LYS A 187 -5.54 27.73 -12.66
CA LYS A 187 -5.06 27.21 -11.35
C LYS A 187 -3.69 26.56 -11.49
N ASN A 188 -2.63 27.31 -11.22
CA ASN A 188 -1.33 26.71 -10.94
C ASN A 188 -1.51 25.69 -9.80
N LEU A 189 -1.49 24.40 -10.13
CA LEU A 189 -1.55 23.33 -9.14
C LEU A 189 -0.19 23.26 -8.46
N TYR A 190 0.02 24.10 -7.46
CA TYR A 190 1.15 24.05 -6.52
C TYR A 190 1.03 22.87 -5.54
N LYS A 191 0.43 21.77 -5.99
CA LYS A 191 0.18 20.59 -5.18
C LYS A 191 0.30 19.29 -5.97
N GLY A 192 0.67 18.24 -5.26
CA GLY A 192 0.68 16.87 -5.73
C GLY A 192 2.04 16.39 -6.27
N ILE A 193 2.31 15.11 -6.09
CA ILE A 193 3.49 14.42 -6.62
C ILE A 193 3.08 13.16 -7.38
N CYS A 194 3.87 12.76 -8.37
CA CYS A 194 3.57 11.57 -9.16
C CYS A 194 3.57 10.30 -8.30
N GLN A 195 2.43 9.63 -8.18
CA GLN A 195 2.31 8.36 -7.44
C GLN A 195 3.06 7.23 -8.14
N GLY A 196 3.65 6.31 -7.36
CA GLY A 196 4.37 5.14 -7.89
C GLY A 196 5.80 5.42 -8.36
N SER A 197 6.30 6.64 -8.23
CA SER A 197 7.72 6.93 -8.39
C SER A 197 8.52 6.38 -7.20
N ALA A 198 9.80 6.05 -7.41
CA ALA A 198 10.66 5.49 -6.37
C ALA A 198 10.92 6.43 -5.18
N ILE A 199 10.69 7.75 -5.35
CA ILE A 199 10.93 8.78 -4.32
C ILE A 199 9.66 9.22 -3.59
N SER A 200 8.48 9.02 -4.17
CA SER A 200 7.23 9.61 -3.68
C SER A 200 6.87 9.19 -2.25
N ALA A 201 7.12 7.93 -1.90
CA ALA A 201 6.89 7.40 -0.57
C ALA A 201 7.75 8.10 0.51
N THR A 202 9.04 8.29 0.23
CA THR A 202 9.96 9.01 1.11
C THR A 202 9.55 10.48 1.25
N LEU A 203 9.17 11.12 0.14
CA LEU A 203 8.71 12.52 0.17
C LEU A 203 7.43 12.73 0.94
N ALA A 204 6.48 11.79 0.85
CA ALA A 204 5.23 11.86 1.61
C ALA A 204 5.48 11.76 3.13
N ASN A 205 6.45 10.93 3.53
CA ASN A 205 6.87 10.87 4.93
C ASN A 205 7.60 12.15 5.38
N ILE A 206 8.52 12.66 4.56
CA ILE A 206 9.23 13.92 4.82
C ILE A 206 8.25 15.08 4.96
N TYR A 207 7.24 15.16 4.09
CA TYR A 207 6.20 16.19 4.13
C TYR A 207 5.49 16.25 5.49
N MET A 208 5.23 15.09 6.08
CA MET A 208 4.47 14.96 7.32
C MET A 208 5.30 15.17 8.59
N ILE A 209 6.63 15.34 8.50
CA ILE A 209 7.50 15.29 9.68
C ILE A 209 7.17 16.32 10.77
N ASN A 210 6.85 17.56 10.38
CA ASN A 210 6.51 18.63 11.32
C ASN A 210 5.16 18.35 12.00
N PHE A 211 4.20 17.84 11.22
CA PHE A 211 2.90 17.43 11.74
C PHE A 211 3.04 16.24 12.70
N ASP A 212 3.80 15.22 12.31
CA ASP A 212 4.03 14.03 13.14
C ASP A 212 4.70 14.40 14.46
N THR A 213 5.68 15.30 14.41
CA THR A 213 6.38 15.81 15.61
C THR A 213 5.41 16.50 16.56
N TYR A 214 4.60 17.43 16.04
CA TYR A 214 3.63 18.18 16.85
C TYR A 214 2.56 17.27 17.46
N ILE A 215 1.89 16.45 16.64
CA ILE A 215 0.84 15.55 17.12
C ILE A 215 1.39 14.53 18.10
N HIS A 216 2.59 13.98 17.85
CA HIS A 216 3.20 13.03 18.79
C HIS A 216 3.39 13.67 20.17
N GLN A 217 3.92 14.91 20.22
CA GLN A 217 4.15 15.62 21.48
C GLN A 217 2.83 15.89 22.23
N GLU A 218 1.81 16.43 21.57
CA GLU A 218 0.53 16.72 22.22
C GLU A 218 -0.19 15.44 22.70
N VAL A 219 -0.20 14.39 21.87
CA VAL A 219 -0.81 13.11 22.24
C VAL A 219 -0.05 12.43 23.38
N GLN A 220 1.29 12.56 23.42
CA GLN A 220 2.09 11.96 24.48
C GLN A 220 1.89 12.64 25.84
N LYS A 221 1.66 13.98 25.88
CA LYS A 221 1.37 14.71 27.13
C LYS A 221 0.14 14.16 27.86
N ILE A 222 -0.86 13.72 27.12
CA ILE A 222 -2.08 13.12 27.66
C ILE A 222 -1.99 11.59 27.83
N GLY A 223 -0.78 11.01 27.69
CA GLY A 223 -0.57 9.57 27.76
C GLY A 223 -1.22 8.80 26.61
N GLY A 224 -1.56 9.46 25.51
CA GLY A 224 -2.08 8.82 24.30
C GLY A 224 -0.99 8.21 23.44
N ILE A 225 -1.40 7.47 22.40
CA ILE A 225 -0.51 6.85 21.42
C ILE A 225 -0.93 7.27 20.03
N TYR A 226 0.02 7.77 19.26
CA TYR A 226 -0.15 8.16 17.86
C TYR A 226 0.70 7.25 16.97
N LYS A 227 0.10 6.74 15.89
CA LYS A 227 0.77 5.97 14.84
C LYS A 227 0.31 6.47 13.47
N ARG A 228 1.25 6.56 12.53
CA ARG A 228 0.97 6.86 11.12
C ARG A 228 1.54 5.79 10.19
N TYR A 229 0.68 5.31 9.30
CA TYR A 229 1.05 4.43 8.20
C TYR A 229 0.65 5.11 6.89
N SER A 230 1.59 5.84 6.28
CA SER A 230 1.32 6.64 5.07
C SER A 230 0.27 7.73 5.36
N ASP A 231 -0.92 7.55 4.83
CA ASP A 231 -2.13 8.38 4.90
C ASP A 231 -3.09 7.92 6.00
N ASP A 232 -2.92 6.69 6.51
CA ASP A 232 -3.70 6.17 7.63
C ASP A 232 -3.09 6.65 8.96
N ILE A 233 -3.89 7.34 9.76
CA ILE A 233 -3.54 7.79 11.12
C ILE A 233 -4.39 7.03 12.13
N VAL A 234 -3.75 6.58 13.22
CA VAL A 234 -4.42 5.99 14.39
C VAL A 234 -3.97 6.71 15.66
N ILE A 235 -4.94 7.12 16.47
CA ILE A 235 -4.70 7.64 17.82
C ILE A 235 -5.48 6.81 18.83
N VAL A 236 -4.81 6.43 19.92
CA VAL A 236 -5.42 5.79 21.10
C VAL A 236 -5.28 6.74 22.28
N CYS A 237 -6.38 7.12 22.90
CA CYS A 237 -6.41 8.05 24.03
C CYS A 237 -7.51 7.66 25.04
N ASN A 238 -7.52 8.30 26.20
CA ASN A 238 -8.62 8.15 27.14
C ASN A 238 -9.92 8.72 26.52
N SER A 239 -11.05 8.04 26.74
CA SER A 239 -12.34 8.42 26.15
C SER A 239 -12.80 9.84 26.52
N SER A 240 -12.40 10.38 27.67
CA SER A 240 -12.73 11.75 28.07
C SER A 240 -12.13 12.81 27.14
N LEU A 241 -11.00 12.52 26.50
CA LEU A 241 -10.22 13.46 25.68
C LEU A 241 -10.52 13.37 24.17
N LYS A 242 -11.52 12.56 23.78
CA LYS A 242 -11.87 12.33 22.37
C LYS A 242 -12.07 13.63 21.58
N ASN A 243 -12.91 14.53 22.10
CA ASN A 243 -13.29 15.74 21.37
C ASN A 243 -12.09 16.70 21.22
N GLU A 244 -11.28 16.83 22.27
CA GLU A 244 -10.05 17.62 22.23
C GLU A 244 -9.10 17.11 21.16
N ILE A 245 -8.93 15.79 21.05
CA ILE A 245 -8.04 15.17 20.06
C ILE A 245 -8.57 15.30 18.63
N LEU A 246 -9.89 15.21 18.42
CA LEU A 246 -10.48 15.42 17.10
C LEU A 246 -10.26 16.85 16.61
N VAL A 247 -10.50 17.85 17.48
CA VAL A 247 -10.27 19.26 17.16
C VAL A 247 -8.78 19.51 16.91
N LEU A 248 -7.90 19.00 17.79
CA LEU A 248 -6.45 19.08 17.62
C LEU A 248 -6.01 18.52 16.27
N LEU A 249 -6.50 17.33 15.89
CA LEU A 249 -6.13 16.67 14.64
C LEU A 249 -6.57 17.48 13.42
N GLU A 250 -7.83 17.93 13.39
CA GLU A 250 -8.40 18.67 12.27
C GLU A 250 -7.69 20.02 12.08
N ASP A 251 -7.48 20.74 13.17
CA ASP A 251 -6.74 22.01 13.17
C ASP A 251 -5.29 21.83 12.72
N SER A 252 -4.60 20.82 13.25
CA SER A 252 -3.18 20.58 12.95
C SER A 252 -2.98 20.13 11.51
N ILE A 253 -3.82 19.24 11.00
CA ILE A 253 -3.76 18.80 9.60
C ILE A 253 -3.97 20.00 8.69
N SER A 254 -5.01 20.79 8.92
CA SER A 254 -5.32 21.97 8.10
C SER A 254 -4.22 23.03 8.16
N LYS A 255 -3.78 23.42 9.36
CA LYS A 255 -2.83 24.53 9.57
C LYS A 255 -1.39 24.15 9.19
N ILE A 256 -0.91 22.96 9.57
CA ILE A 256 0.48 22.55 9.37
C ILE A 256 0.69 22.02 7.94
N THR A 257 -0.27 21.23 7.44
CA THR A 257 -0.07 20.47 6.20
C THR A 257 -0.90 20.96 5.02
N LYS A 258 -1.92 21.82 5.25
CA LYS A 258 -2.90 22.22 4.22
C LYS A 258 -3.60 21.03 3.53
N LEU A 259 -3.65 19.88 4.20
CA LEU A 259 -4.38 18.71 3.75
C LEU A 259 -5.76 18.67 4.41
N ASN A 260 -6.64 17.80 3.90
CA ASN A 260 -7.97 17.60 4.44
C ASN A 260 -8.14 16.15 4.93
N ILE A 261 -8.88 16.01 6.03
CA ILE A 261 -9.33 14.72 6.54
C ILE A 261 -10.56 14.27 5.76
N LYS A 262 -10.59 13.00 5.39
CA LYS A 262 -11.76 12.37 4.80
C LYS A 262 -12.77 12.01 5.89
N GLN A 263 -13.63 12.96 6.27
CA GLN A 263 -14.59 12.84 7.38
C GLN A 263 -15.48 11.59 7.29
N GLU A 264 -15.91 11.19 6.09
CA GLU A 264 -16.73 9.98 5.87
C GLU A 264 -16.01 8.66 6.16
N LYS A 265 -14.67 8.68 6.21
CA LYS A 265 -13.84 7.52 6.59
C LYS A 265 -13.33 7.60 8.02
N THR A 266 -13.50 8.73 8.72
CA THR A 266 -13.12 8.83 10.13
C THR A 266 -13.93 7.82 10.94
N GLN A 267 -13.25 6.95 11.70
CA GLN A 267 -13.92 5.97 12.56
C GLN A 267 -13.43 6.11 13.99
N ILE A 268 -14.38 6.07 14.92
CA ILE A 268 -14.16 6.17 16.36
C ILE A 268 -14.64 4.86 17.00
N PHE A 269 -13.77 4.25 17.79
CA PHE A 269 -14.05 3.02 18.52
C PHE A 269 -13.78 3.22 20.01
N TYR A 270 -14.70 2.75 20.85
CA TYR A 270 -14.56 2.72 22.30
C TYR A 270 -14.17 1.32 22.76
N PHE A 271 -13.22 1.25 23.68
CA PHE A 271 -12.77 0.03 24.33
C PHE A 271 -12.79 0.18 25.85
N PHE A 272 -13.45 -0.75 26.53
CA PHE A 272 -13.56 -0.75 27.98
C PHE A 272 -13.79 -2.17 28.50
N LYS A 273 -13.50 -2.38 29.77
CA LYS A 273 -13.66 -3.68 30.43
C LYS A 273 -15.13 -3.93 30.78
N GLU A 274 -15.67 -5.05 30.31
CA GLU A 274 -17.00 -5.55 30.67
C GLU A 274 -16.91 -7.08 30.88
N ASN A 275 -17.35 -7.57 32.05
CA ASN A 275 -17.42 -9.01 32.36
C ASN A 275 -16.12 -9.79 32.06
N ASN A 276 -14.98 -9.29 32.54
CA ASN A 276 -13.63 -9.85 32.32
C ASN A 276 -13.13 -9.88 30.87
N SER A 277 -13.82 -9.19 29.95
CA SER A 277 -13.38 -9.04 28.56
C SER A 277 -13.32 -7.57 28.17
N VAL A 278 -12.51 -7.24 27.15
CA VAL A 278 -12.56 -5.90 26.56
C VAL A 278 -13.65 -5.91 25.49
N LYS A 279 -14.60 -4.99 25.62
CA LYS A 279 -15.65 -4.75 24.63
C LYS A 279 -15.19 -3.70 23.63
N CYS A 280 -15.66 -3.81 22.40
CA CYS A 280 -15.40 -2.87 21.31
C CYS A 280 -16.73 -2.33 20.79
N LEU A 281 -16.91 -1.01 20.79
CA LEU A 281 -18.09 -0.32 20.25
C LEU A 281 -17.69 0.75 19.24
N GLN A 282 -18.29 0.76 18.06
CA GLN A 282 -18.09 1.84 17.08
C GLN A 282 -19.08 2.99 17.30
N GLU A 283 -18.62 4.24 17.19
CA GLU A 283 -19.49 5.41 17.13
C GLU A 283 -20.11 5.59 15.73
N PHE A 284 -21.40 5.93 15.69
CA PHE A 284 -22.10 6.29 14.46
C PHE A 284 -22.80 7.63 14.63
N GLY A 285 -22.41 8.64 13.84
CA GLY A 285 -23.05 9.96 13.86
C GLY A 285 -23.05 10.61 15.25
N GLY A 286 -21.97 10.44 16.03
CA GLY A 286 -21.87 10.99 17.39
C GLY A 286 -22.47 10.10 18.49
N GLN A 287 -23.08 8.96 18.16
CA GLN A 287 -23.83 8.15 19.13
C GLN A 287 -23.50 6.65 19.05
N ILE A 288 -23.67 5.97 20.19
CA ILE A 288 -23.61 4.52 20.29
C ILE A 288 -25.02 3.96 20.06
N ASN A 289 -25.16 3.00 19.16
CA ASN A 289 -26.42 2.36 18.84
C ASN A 289 -26.31 0.83 18.96
N LYS A 290 -27.43 0.12 18.71
CA LYS A 290 -27.45 -1.36 18.77
C LYS A 290 -26.46 -2.03 17.79
N ASN A 291 -26.06 -1.34 16.72
CA ASN A 291 -25.12 -1.85 15.73
C ASN A 291 -23.65 -1.58 16.09
N SER A 292 -23.38 -0.75 17.10
CA SER A 292 -22.02 -0.39 17.55
C SER A 292 -21.21 -1.61 17.97
N SER A 293 -21.83 -2.62 18.58
CA SER A 293 -21.18 -3.87 19.00
C SER A 293 -20.94 -4.87 17.88
N ASN A 294 -21.57 -4.69 16.71
CA ASN A 294 -21.41 -5.59 15.56
C ASN A 294 -20.15 -5.30 14.74
N ARG A 295 -19.46 -4.20 15.04
CA ARG A 295 -18.29 -3.74 14.31
C ARG A 295 -17.02 -4.02 15.08
N ARG A 296 -15.94 -4.16 14.33
CA ARG A 296 -14.61 -4.44 14.84
C ARG A 296 -13.70 -3.35 14.35
N PHE A 297 -12.78 -2.93 15.21
CA PHE A 297 -11.77 -1.96 14.83
C PHE A 297 -10.88 -2.56 13.73
N GLU A 298 -10.77 -1.89 12.59
CA GLU A 298 -9.95 -2.35 11.46
C GLU A 298 -8.68 -1.52 11.33
N TYR A 299 -7.53 -2.18 11.21
CA TYR A 299 -6.24 -1.52 10.98
C TYR A 299 -5.28 -2.43 10.22
N LEU A 300 -4.61 -1.87 9.19
CA LEU A 300 -3.61 -2.53 8.34
C LEU A 300 -3.98 -3.94 7.81
N GLY A 301 -5.27 -4.15 7.50
CA GLY A 301 -5.78 -5.41 6.93
C GLY A 301 -6.26 -6.44 7.96
N PHE A 302 -6.33 -6.06 9.24
CA PHE A 302 -6.83 -6.87 10.34
C PHE A 302 -8.03 -6.21 11.00
N SER A 303 -8.79 -7.00 11.75
CA SER A 303 -9.94 -6.55 12.53
C SER A 303 -9.80 -7.03 13.97
N PHE A 304 -10.12 -6.20 14.94
CA PHE A 304 -9.98 -6.47 16.37
C PHE A 304 -11.30 -6.21 17.10
N ASP A 305 -11.75 -7.16 17.93
CA ASP A 305 -13.00 -7.07 18.69
C ASP A 305 -12.81 -6.74 20.18
N GLY A 306 -11.59 -6.38 20.58
CA GLY A 306 -11.19 -6.18 21.99
C GLY A 306 -10.52 -7.40 22.61
N THR A 307 -10.87 -8.61 22.15
CA THR A 307 -10.33 -9.87 22.70
C THR A 307 -9.52 -10.65 21.67
N ASN A 308 -10.05 -10.76 20.45
CA ASN A 308 -9.55 -11.57 19.35
C ASN A 308 -9.22 -10.70 18.13
N ILE A 309 -8.22 -11.15 17.37
CA ILE A 309 -7.81 -10.54 16.12
C ILE A 309 -8.23 -11.45 14.95
N TYR A 310 -8.64 -10.83 13.85
CA TYR A 310 -9.14 -11.49 12.65
C TYR A 310 -8.49 -10.87 11.42
N LEU A 311 -8.49 -11.61 10.30
CA LEU A 311 -8.27 -11.00 8.99
C LEU A 311 -9.50 -10.16 8.60
N LYS A 312 -9.25 -9.01 7.97
CA LYS A 312 -10.30 -8.16 7.40
C LYS A 312 -11.16 -8.97 6.42
N ASN A 313 -12.49 -8.81 6.54
CA ASN A 313 -13.45 -9.55 5.72
C ASN A 313 -13.23 -9.37 4.21
N GLN A 314 -12.82 -8.17 3.79
CA GLN A 314 -12.50 -7.87 2.40
C GLN A 314 -11.37 -8.74 1.85
N ALA A 315 -10.30 -8.97 2.62
CA ALA A 315 -9.18 -9.80 2.20
C ALA A 315 -9.61 -11.27 2.00
N LEU A 316 -10.43 -11.79 2.91
CA LEU A 316 -11.01 -13.14 2.81
C LEU A 316 -11.94 -13.28 1.60
N ALA A 317 -12.82 -12.30 1.39
CA ALA A 317 -13.73 -12.29 0.24
C ALA A 317 -12.96 -12.28 -1.08
N GLN A 318 -11.94 -11.41 -1.20
CA GLN A 318 -11.08 -11.36 -2.38
C GLN A 318 -10.35 -12.69 -2.63
N TYR A 319 -9.87 -13.36 -1.57
CA TYR A 319 -9.25 -14.67 -1.68
C TYR A 319 -10.20 -15.72 -2.27
N TYR A 320 -11.40 -15.87 -1.71
CA TYR A 320 -12.38 -16.84 -2.20
C TYR A 320 -12.94 -16.50 -3.59
N MET A 321 -13.07 -15.20 -3.90
CA MET A 321 -13.43 -14.74 -5.24
C MET A 321 -12.34 -15.14 -6.25
N LYS A 322 -11.07 -14.83 -5.98
CA LYS A 322 -9.92 -15.21 -6.83
C LYS A 322 -9.82 -16.71 -6.99
N MET A 323 -10.10 -17.49 -5.94
CA MET A 323 -10.18 -18.96 -6.01
C MET A 323 -11.26 -19.40 -6.99
N SER A 324 -12.48 -18.88 -6.84
CA SER A 324 -13.63 -19.20 -7.69
C SER A 324 -13.36 -18.85 -9.16
N GLN A 325 -12.85 -17.64 -9.42
CA GLN A 325 -12.46 -17.19 -10.76
C GLN A 325 -11.33 -18.04 -11.34
N GLY A 326 -10.34 -18.40 -10.53
CA GLY A 326 -9.23 -19.28 -10.93
C GLY A 326 -9.73 -20.64 -11.40
N VAL A 327 -10.65 -21.27 -10.65
CA VAL A 327 -11.26 -22.55 -11.03
C VAL A 327 -12.09 -22.41 -12.31
N LYS A 328 -12.96 -21.39 -12.40
CA LYS A 328 -13.77 -21.12 -13.61
C LYS A 328 -12.88 -20.94 -14.85
N ARG A 329 -11.81 -20.16 -14.71
CA ARG A 329 -10.83 -19.92 -15.77
C ARG A 329 -10.15 -21.22 -16.19
N CYS A 330 -9.69 -22.04 -15.26
CA CYS A 330 -9.09 -23.34 -15.58
C CYS A 330 -10.04 -24.26 -16.34
N LYS A 331 -11.33 -24.34 -15.95
CA LYS A 331 -12.34 -25.12 -16.68
C LYS A 331 -12.62 -24.58 -18.08
N TYR A 332 -12.69 -23.27 -18.22
CA TYR A 332 -12.93 -22.64 -19.52
C TYR A 332 -11.80 -22.97 -20.50
N TYR A 333 -10.54 -22.81 -20.07
CA TYR A 333 -9.40 -23.12 -20.93
C TYR A 333 -9.21 -24.62 -21.15
N SER A 334 -9.48 -25.49 -20.16
CA SER A 334 -9.35 -26.94 -20.36
C SER A 334 -10.31 -27.45 -21.45
N LYS A 335 -11.51 -26.88 -21.56
CA LYS A 335 -12.48 -27.24 -22.62
C LYS A 335 -12.06 -26.75 -24.01
N ARG A 336 -11.33 -25.63 -24.09
CA ARG A 336 -10.97 -24.96 -25.34
C ARG A 336 -9.58 -25.30 -25.88
N ILE A 337 -8.71 -25.88 -25.06
CA ILE A 337 -7.36 -26.23 -25.49
C ILE A 337 -7.42 -27.34 -26.55
N GLN A 338 -6.65 -27.18 -27.63
CA GLN A 338 -6.57 -28.14 -28.74
C GLN A 338 -5.27 -28.96 -28.61
N ASN A 339 -5.16 -29.72 -27.52
CA ASN A 339 -4.06 -30.65 -27.30
C ASN A 339 -4.53 -31.88 -26.50
N ASN A 340 -3.62 -32.80 -26.21
CA ASN A 340 -3.90 -34.07 -25.51
C ASN A 340 -4.39 -33.89 -24.06
N THR A 341 -4.43 -32.67 -23.55
CA THR A 341 -4.95 -32.32 -22.22
C THR A 341 -6.35 -31.68 -22.26
N LYS A 342 -7.02 -31.69 -23.43
CA LYS A 342 -8.40 -31.22 -23.57
C LYS A 342 -9.31 -31.89 -22.54
N GLY A 343 -10.11 -31.08 -21.86
CA GLY A 343 -10.98 -31.50 -20.76
C GLY A 343 -10.30 -31.71 -19.41
N LYS A 344 -8.96 -31.88 -19.36
CA LYS A 344 -8.24 -32.16 -18.12
C LYS A 344 -7.95 -30.88 -17.33
N LEU A 345 -8.23 -30.90 -16.03
CA LEU A 345 -7.92 -29.81 -15.11
C LEU A 345 -6.54 -30.02 -14.47
N PHE A 346 -5.70 -28.98 -14.48
CA PHE A 346 -4.45 -28.96 -13.72
C PHE A 346 -4.72 -28.70 -12.23
N ILE A 347 -5.27 -29.69 -11.54
CA ILE A 347 -5.69 -29.60 -10.13
C ILE A 347 -4.53 -29.18 -9.22
N ASN A 348 -3.33 -29.73 -9.43
CA ASN A 348 -2.14 -29.39 -8.64
C ASN A 348 -1.82 -27.89 -8.66
N ARG A 349 -2.07 -27.21 -9.80
CA ARG A 349 -1.87 -25.75 -9.91
C ARG A 349 -2.90 -24.97 -9.08
N LEU A 350 -4.14 -25.44 -9.03
CA LEU A 350 -5.19 -24.86 -8.21
C LEU A 350 -4.93 -25.09 -6.72
N HIS A 351 -4.53 -26.30 -6.35
CA HIS A 351 -4.13 -26.65 -4.99
C HIS A 351 -2.95 -25.80 -4.52
N TYR A 352 -1.87 -25.73 -5.29
CA TYR A 352 -0.72 -24.89 -4.92
C TYR A 352 -1.11 -23.41 -4.74
N ARG A 353 -2.04 -22.89 -5.55
CA ARG A 353 -2.45 -21.48 -5.46
C ARG A 353 -3.43 -21.18 -4.33
N TYR A 354 -4.32 -22.12 -3.98
CA TYR A 354 -5.48 -21.86 -3.12
C TYR A 354 -5.64 -22.89 -1.97
N SER A 355 -4.60 -23.66 -1.65
CA SER A 355 -4.60 -24.55 -0.49
C SER A 355 -3.31 -24.49 0.31
N TYR A 356 -3.31 -25.15 1.46
CA TYR A 356 -2.14 -25.27 2.34
C TYR A 356 -0.89 -25.82 1.63
N ILE A 357 -1.04 -26.52 0.49
CA ILE A 357 0.06 -27.10 -0.29
C ILE A 357 1.05 -26.02 -0.76
N GLY A 358 0.57 -24.84 -1.15
CA GLY A 358 1.43 -23.71 -1.53
C GLY A 358 1.57 -22.63 -0.47
N ALA A 359 1.26 -22.93 0.80
CA ALA A 359 1.38 -21.95 1.87
C ALA A 359 2.84 -21.70 2.28
N LYS A 360 3.71 -22.72 2.17
CA LYS A 360 5.12 -22.61 2.58
C LYS A 360 5.94 -21.83 1.56
N LYS A 361 6.92 -21.07 2.07
CA LYS A 361 7.96 -20.45 1.25
C LYS A 361 8.80 -21.55 0.59
N SER A 362 9.18 -21.35 -0.67
CA SER A 362 10.06 -22.27 -1.38
C SER A 362 10.99 -21.52 -2.33
N LYS A 363 12.10 -22.16 -2.72
CA LYS A 363 13.00 -21.63 -3.76
C LYS A 363 12.61 -22.25 -5.09
N ARG A 364 12.43 -21.42 -6.12
CA ARG A 364 12.19 -21.91 -7.47
C ARG A 364 13.51 -21.92 -8.23
N TYR A 365 13.83 -23.09 -8.77
CA TYR A 365 14.95 -23.30 -9.66
C TYR A 365 14.46 -23.55 -11.08
N ILE A 366 15.24 -23.11 -12.07
CA ILE A 366 15.03 -23.42 -13.49
C ILE A 366 16.25 -24.15 -14.03
N ARG A 367 16.04 -24.98 -15.03
CA ARG A 367 17.16 -25.60 -15.74
C ARG A 367 18.00 -24.52 -16.40
N ARG A 368 19.32 -24.66 -16.31
CA ARG A 368 20.25 -23.82 -17.06
C ARG A 368 20.02 -24.07 -18.56
N LEU A 369 19.94 -23.01 -19.35
CA LEU A 369 19.91 -23.12 -20.80
C LEU A 369 21.07 -24.01 -21.27
N ASN A 370 20.76 -24.98 -22.13
CA ASN A 370 21.70 -25.93 -22.75
C ASN A 370 22.41 -26.91 -21.78
N LYS A 371 21.95 -27.06 -20.52
CA LYS A 371 22.45 -28.12 -19.60
C LYS A 371 21.30 -28.89 -18.96
N LYS A 372 21.31 -30.22 -19.09
CA LYS A 372 20.24 -31.10 -18.58
C LYS A 372 20.36 -31.43 -17.09
N ASP A 373 21.57 -31.29 -16.54
CA ASP A 373 21.98 -31.68 -15.19
C ASP A 373 22.03 -30.50 -14.19
N LYS A 374 22.01 -29.24 -14.67
CA LYS A 374 22.21 -28.05 -13.82
C LYS A 374 20.94 -27.23 -13.61
N TRP A 375 20.67 -26.91 -12.35
CA TRP A 375 19.60 -26.03 -11.91
C TRP A 375 20.16 -24.70 -11.41
N VAL A 376 19.53 -23.60 -11.81
CA VAL A 376 19.89 -22.24 -11.41
C VAL A 376 18.75 -21.66 -10.59
N PHE A 377 19.08 -21.01 -9.48
CA PHE A 377 18.09 -20.30 -8.69
C PHE A 377 17.44 -19.22 -9.55
N GLN A 378 16.11 -19.25 -9.66
CA GLN A 378 15.35 -18.26 -10.40
C GLN A 378 14.84 -17.16 -9.47
N ARG A 379 14.11 -17.56 -8.41
CA ARG A 379 13.49 -16.63 -7.46
C ARG A 379 12.98 -17.32 -6.21
N GLN A 380 12.79 -16.51 -5.17
CA GLN A 380 12.05 -16.89 -3.97
C GLN A 380 10.54 -16.94 -4.26
N VAL A 381 9.86 -17.96 -3.73
CA VAL A 381 8.40 -18.07 -3.69
C VAL A 381 7.96 -17.88 -2.24
N TRP A 382 7.13 -16.87 -2.01
CA TRP A 382 6.77 -16.43 -0.65
C TRP A 382 5.54 -17.15 -0.05
N GLY A 383 4.96 -18.09 -0.81
CA GLY A 383 3.73 -18.78 -0.44
C GLY A 383 2.48 -18.11 -1.02
N ASN A 384 1.31 -18.66 -0.70
CA ASN A 384 0.02 -18.12 -1.10
C ASN A 384 -0.68 -17.38 0.07
N PHE A 385 -1.93 -16.95 -0.14
CA PHE A 385 -2.72 -16.23 0.88
C PHE A 385 -2.87 -17.00 2.20
N LEU A 386 -2.91 -18.33 2.18
CA LEU A 386 -2.95 -19.12 3.42
C LEU A 386 -1.63 -19.08 4.18
N GLY A 387 -0.50 -19.01 3.45
CA GLY A 387 0.80 -18.75 4.06
C GLY A 387 0.82 -17.43 4.80
N TYR A 388 0.28 -16.37 4.20
CA TYR A 388 0.07 -15.08 4.87
C TYR A 388 -0.82 -15.24 6.10
N ALA A 389 -2.02 -15.83 5.97
CA ALA A 389 -2.95 -16.02 7.08
C ALA A 389 -2.35 -16.82 8.26
N TYR A 390 -1.57 -17.87 7.98
CA TYR A 390 -0.90 -18.67 9.01
C TYR A 390 0.21 -17.90 9.71
N ASN A 391 0.99 -17.11 8.97
CA ASN A 391 2.00 -16.24 9.56
C ASN A 391 1.34 -15.16 10.44
N SER A 392 0.24 -14.57 9.98
CA SER A 392 -0.53 -13.61 10.76
C SER A 392 -1.08 -14.23 12.05
N ALA A 393 -1.68 -15.42 11.97
CA ALA A 393 -2.15 -16.14 13.15
C ALA A 393 -1.04 -16.40 14.18
N LYS A 394 0.17 -16.76 13.71
CA LYS A 394 1.33 -16.99 14.56
C LYS A 394 1.81 -15.69 15.24
N ILE A 395 2.04 -14.64 14.46
CA ILE A 395 2.57 -13.37 14.97
C ILE A 395 1.56 -12.73 15.93
N MET A 396 0.29 -12.67 15.55
CA MET A 396 -0.79 -12.07 16.35
C MET A 396 -1.28 -12.97 17.49
N GLN A 397 -0.76 -14.20 17.60
CA GLN A 397 -1.16 -15.18 18.61
C GLN A 397 -2.69 -15.37 18.66
N SER A 398 -3.33 -15.48 17.49
CA SER A 398 -4.80 -15.60 17.40
C SER A 398 -5.25 -16.77 16.53
N ASP A 399 -5.86 -17.76 17.16
CA ASP A 399 -6.44 -18.93 16.49
C ASP A 399 -7.66 -18.60 15.62
N LYS A 400 -8.33 -17.46 15.88
CA LYS A 400 -9.49 -17.03 15.11
C LYS A 400 -9.13 -16.77 13.64
N ILE A 401 -7.94 -16.24 13.37
CA ILE A 401 -7.42 -16.07 12.00
C ILE A 401 -7.35 -17.42 11.27
N ARG A 402 -6.80 -18.45 11.93
CA ARG A 402 -6.72 -19.80 11.37
C ARG A 402 -8.11 -20.40 11.15
N HIS A 403 -9.04 -20.13 12.08
CA HIS A 403 -10.42 -20.56 11.97
C HIS A 403 -11.13 -19.98 10.73
N GLN A 404 -10.91 -18.70 10.41
CA GLN A 404 -11.52 -18.04 9.23
C GLN A 404 -11.18 -18.75 7.91
N VAL A 405 -9.98 -19.33 7.80
CA VAL A 405 -9.51 -20.00 6.58
C VAL A 405 -9.65 -21.52 6.63
N ARG A 406 -10.13 -22.13 7.73
CA ARG A 406 -10.12 -23.60 7.90
C ARG A 406 -10.89 -24.37 6.82
N ARG A 407 -11.95 -23.77 6.27
CA ARG A 407 -12.83 -24.42 5.27
C ARG A 407 -12.31 -24.31 3.83
N HIS A 408 -11.15 -23.67 3.61
CA HIS A 408 -10.62 -23.40 2.26
C HIS A 408 -10.52 -24.66 1.39
N TRP A 409 -10.05 -25.79 1.95
CA TRP A 409 -9.86 -27.04 1.21
C TRP A 409 -11.17 -27.64 0.73
N LYS A 410 -12.17 -27.70 1.63
CA LYS A 410 -13.53 -28.16 1.29
C LYS A 410 -14.11 -27.28 0.18
N ILE A 411 -14.04 -25.96 0.33
CA ILE A 411 -14.59 -25.00 -0.64
C ILE A 411 -13.91 -25.16 -2.01
N LEU A 412 -12.58 -25.26 -2.05
CA LEU A 412 -11.82 -25.42 -3.28
C LEU A 412 -12.23 -26.71 -4.02
N ASN A 413 -12.22 -27.85 -3.32
CA ASN A 413 -12.53 -29.13 -3.93
C ASN A 413 -14.00 -29.23 -4.37
N THR A 414 -14.95 -28.66 -3.62
CA THR A 414 -16.34 -28.55 -4.07
C THR A 414 -16.45 -27.76 -5.37
N LYS A 415 -15.68 -26.67 -5.54
CA LYS A 415 -15.69 -25.87 -6.77
C LYS A 415 -15.02 -26.56 -7.95
N ILE A 416 -14.03 -27.42 -7.70
CA ILE A 416 -13.36 -28.23 -8.73
C ILE A 416 -14.27 -29.36 -9.23
N LYS A 417 -15.09 -29.94 -8.34
CA LYS A 417 -16.03 -31.05 -8.64
C LYS A 417 -17.33 -30.61 -9.32
N LYS A 418 -17.97 -29.52 -8.84
CA LYS A 418 -18.89 -28.73 -9.70
C LYS A 418 -18.12 -28.31 -10.94
#